data_AF-X1KQI5-F1
#
_entry.id   AF-X1KQI5-F1
#
_cell.length_a   1.000
_cell.length_b   1.000
_cell.length_c   1.000
_cell.angle_alpha   90.00
_cell.angle_beta   90.00
_cell.angle_gamma   90.00
#
_symmetry.space_group_name_H-M   'P 1'
#
loop_
_entity.id
_entity.type
_entity.pdbx_description
1 polymer ?
#
loop_
_entity_poly.entity_id
_entity_poly.type
_entity_poly.pdbx_seq_one_letter_code
_entity_poly.pdbx_strand_id
1 'polypeptide(L)'
;MKKDKRIVFYYTPFHGSWLNQVEYWFGILNAKCLHESFNSPDQIYNSINGFVDLWNNVLAKPTKWKYTGEGLHEKTVKRFIGMLHDTEKIESKLLVKQLKLSINMANDYWDKIPLKIWGSLYQKVLEQQYIIKDVILKAKKKKPEKDLECLEILKKCLKQKLSSNYNQAA
;
A
#
# COMPACT_ATOMS: atom_id res chain seq x y z
N MET A 1 9.31 -17.20 -8.77
CA MET A 1 10.61 -16.77 -9.36
C MET A 1 11.48 -18.01 -9.55
N LYS A 2 12.12 -18.19 -10.70
CA LYS A 2 13.16 -19.23 -10.85
C LYS A 2 14.32 -18.88 -9.91
N LYS A 3 14.77 -19.85 -9.12
CA LYS A 3 15.84 -19.66 -8.11
C LYS A 3 17.23 -19.37 -8.71
N ASP A 4 17.40 -19.60 -10.01
CA ASP A 4 18.70 -19.57 -10.68
C ASP A 4 18.81 -18.44 -11.72
N LYS A 5 18.69 -17.18 -11.27
CA LYS A 5 18.92 -16.00 -12.12
C LYS A 5 20.12 -15.22 -11.61
N ARG A 6 21.10 -14.96 -12.50
CA ARG A 6 22.26 -14.09 -12.25
C ARG A 6 21.88 -12.66 -11.86
N ILE A 7 20.77 -12.14 -12.39
CA ILE A 7 20.25 -10.79 -12.10
C ILE A 7 18.77 -10.90 -11.78
N VAL A 8 18.36 -10.30 -10.65
CA VAL A 8 16.97 -10.22 -10.21
C VAL A 8 16.60 -8.75 -10.08
N PHE A 9 15.57 -8.34 -10.82
CA PHE A 9 15.02 -6.98 -10.71
C PHE A 9 13.99 -6.94 -9.57
N TYR A 10 14.22 -6.03 -8.63
CA TYR A 10 13.26 -5.68 -7.60
C TYR A 10 12.63 -4.33 -7.94
N TYR A 11 11.31 -4.27 -7.89
CA TYR A 11 10.57 -3.03 -8.14
C TYR A 11 9.99 -2.52 -6.83
N THR A 12 10.07 -1.21 -6.61
CA THR A 12 9.32 -0.56 -5.53
C THR A 12 7.81 -0.65 -5.83
N PRO A 13 6.94 -0.63 -4.81
CA PRO A 13 5.50 -0.52 -5.03
C PRO A 13 5.16 0.69 -5.91
N PHE A 14 4.04 0.61 -6.63
CA PHE A 14 3.51 1.77 -7.36
C PHE A 14 3.36 2.97 -6.43
N HIS A 15 3.78 4.15 -6.89
CA HIS A 15 3.85 5.39 -6.10
C HIS A 15 4.77 5.32 -4.86
N GLY A 16 5.63 4.30 -4.77
CA GLY A 16 6.62 4.11 -3.72
C GLY A 16 7.98 4.70 -4.05
N SER A 17 8.06 5.78 -4.84
CA SER A 17 9.34 6.40 -5.22
C SER A 17 10.15 6.87 -3.99
N TRP A 18 9.46 7.22 -2.90
CA TRP A 18 10.09 7.57 -1.62
C TRP A 18 10.86 6.41 -0.97
N LEU A 19 10.62 5.16 -1.38
CA LEU A 19 11.45 4.02 -1.00
C LEU A 19 12.67 3.86 -1.91
N ASN A 20 12.72 4.47 -3.10
CA ASN A 20 13.83 4.28 -4.02
C ASN A 20 15.08 5.05 -3.55
N GLN A 21 16.18 4.34 -3.32
CA GLN A 21 17.45 4.97 -2.89
C GLN A 21 18.02 5.93 -3.94
N VAL A 22 17.79 5.66 -5.22
CA VAL A 22 18.26 6.52 -6.31
C VAL A 22 17.55 7.89 -6.23
N GLU A 23 16.26 7.91 -5.91
CA GLU A 23 15.50 9.15 -5.71
C GLU A 23 16.02 9.94 -4.50
N TYR A 24 16.38 9.25 -3.41
CA TYR A 24 17.00 9.89 -2.25
C TYR A 24 18.35 10.53 -2.60
N TRP A 25 19.18 9.83 -3.38
CA TRP A 25 20.45 10.37 -3.86
C TRP A 25 20.25 11.61 -4.74
N PHE A 26 19.27 11.59 -5.66
CA PHE A 26 18.92 12.77 -6.46
C PHE A 26 18.45 13.94 -5.59
N GLY A 27 17.72 13.67 -4.50
CA GLY A 27 17.38 14.69 -3.51
C GLY A 27 18.61 15.35 -2.86
N ILE A 28 19.64 14.55 -2.55
CA ILE A 28 20.91 15.08 -2.02
C ILE A 28 21.66 15.90 -3.08
N LEU A 29 21.78 15.37 -4.30
CA LEU A 29 22.39 16.10 -5.42
C LEU A 29 21.69 17.44 -5.62
N ASN A 30 20.36 17.44 -5.62
CA ASN A 30 19.59 18.67 -5.78
C ASN A 30 19.88 19.66 -4.64
N ALA A 31 19.82 19.21 -3.39
CA ALA A 31 20.02 20.07 -2.22
C ALA A 31 21.46 20.61 -2.08
N LYS A 32 22.47 19.84 -2.51
CA LYS A 32 23.89 20.17 -2.30
C LYS A 32 24.60 20.74 -3.52
N CYS A 33 24.09 20.49 -4.72
CA CYS A 33 24.74 20.89 -5.96
C CYS A 33 23.81 21.77 -6.82
N LEU A 34 22.54 21.40 -6.98
CA LEU A 34 21.67 22.06 -7.98
C LEU A 34 20.84 23.23 -7.42
N HIS A 35 20.93 23.51 -6.11
CA HIS A 35 20.24 24.64 -5.49
C HIS A 35 21.00 25.98 -5.68
N GLU A 36 22.08 25.98 -6.46
CA GLU A 36 22.89 27.16 -6.79
C GLU A 36 22.53 27.74 -8.17
N SER A 37 22.97 28.98 -8.44
CA SER A 37 22.82 29.60 -9.76
C SER A 37 24.06 29.34 -10.60
N PHE A 38 23.86 29.01 -11.89
CA PHE A 38 24.95 28.70 -12.82
C PHE A 38 24.95 29.67 -14.00
N ASN A 39 26.13 30.06 -14.45
CA ASN A 39 26.29 31.01 -15.54
C ASN A 39 26.44 30.34 -16.91
N SER A 40 26.63 29.01 -16.96
CA SER A 40 26.67 28.24 -18.20
C SER A 40 26.31 26.76 -18.00
N PRO A 41 25.89 26.05 -19.07
CA PRO A 41 25.72 24.59 -19.02
C PRO A 41 26.99 23.84 -18.59
N ASP A 42 28.18 24.31 -19.01
CA ASP A 42 29.45 23.69 -18.64
C ASP A 42 29.71 23.75 -17.12
N GLN A 43 29.31 24.84 -16.46
CA GLN A 43 29.43 24.95 -15.00
C GLN A 43 28.54 23.93 -14.28
N ILE A 44 27.31 23.70 -14.76
CA ILE A 44 26.42 22.66 -14.22
C ILE A 44 27.06 21.28 -14.42
N TYR A 45 27.53 20.99 -15.63
CA TYR A 45 28.17 19.72 -15.95
C TYR A 45 29.36 19.42 -15.03
N ASN A 46 30.26 20.39 -14.86
CA ASN A 46 31.44 20.23 -14.01
C ASN A 46 31.05 20.06 -12.54
N SER A 47 30.03 20.79 -12.07
CA SER A 47 29.57 20.71 -10.68
C SER A 47 28.93 19.35 -10.37
N ILE A 48 28.11 18.82 -11.29
CA ILE A 48 27.51 17.48 -11.14
C ILE A 48 28.61 16.41 -11.11
N ASN A 49 29.58 16.44 -12.04
CA ASN A 49 30.66 15.46 -12.06
C ASN A 49 31.54 15.55 -10.81
N GLY A 50 31.89 16.76 -10.37
CA GLY A 50 32.63 16.96 -9.13
C GLY A 50 31.88 16.43 -7.90
N PHE A 51 30.55 16.61 -7.85
CA PHE A 51 29.72 16.01 -6.81
C PHE A 51 29.70 14.47 -6.89
N VAL A 52 29.61 13.90 -8.09
CA VAL A 52 29.65 12.43 -8.29
C VAL A 52 30.98 11.85 -7.81
N ASP A 53 32.11 12.49 -8.14
CA ASP A 53 33.43 12.07 -7.69
C ASP A 53 33.57 12.16 -6.16
N LEU A 54 33.14 13.27 -5.57
CA LEU A 54 33.11 13.44 -4.12
C LEU A 54 32.22 12.38 -3.45
N TRP A 55 31.06 12.10 -4.04
CA TRP A 55 30.14 11.11 -3.52
C TRP A 55 30.78 9.73 -3.52
N ASN A 56 31.29 9.27 -4.66
CA ASN A 56 31.84 7.93 -4.81
C ASN A 56 33.08 7.68 -3.95
N ASN A 57 33.94 8.69 -3.79
CA ASN A 57 35.20 8.54 -3.08
C ASN A 57 35.09 8.78 -1.56
N VAL A 58 34.18 9.65 -1.12
CA VAL A 58 34.18 10.15 0.27
C VAL A 58 32.83 9.99 0.98
N LEU A 59 31.72 10.31 0.31
CA LEU A 59 30.41 10.42 0.99
C LEU A 59 29.59 9.12 0.95
N ALA A 60 29.84 8.25 -0.03
CA ALA A 60 29.09 7.02 -0.22
C ALA A 60 29.19 6.13 1.01
N LYS A 61 28.05 5.81 1.59
CA LYS A 61 27.92 4.94 2.76
C LYS A 61 26.81 3.93 2.52
N PRO A 62 26.94 2.68 3.04
CA PRO A 62 25.85 1.72 2.98
C PRO A 62 24.57 2.27 3.60
N THR A 63 23.51 2.36 2.80
CA THR A 63 22.20 2.79 3.29
C THR A 63 21.55 1.69 4.10
N LYS A 64 21.30 1.96 5.38
CA LYS A 64 20.52 1.05 6.25
C LYS A 64 19.03 1.26 5.99
N TRP A 65 18.39 0.28 5.38
CA TRP A 65 16.93 0.25 5.25
C TRP A 65 16.26 0.16 6.60
N LYS A 66 15.45 1.15 6.94
CA LYS A 66 14.66 1.16 8.18
C LYS A 66 13.20 0.81 7.97
N TYR A 67 12.71 0.89 6.73
CA TYR A 67 11.32 0.58 6.42
C TYR A 67 11.11 -0.92 6.29
N THR A 68 10.39 -1.51 7.24
CA THR A 68 10.09 -2.96 7.30
C THR A 68 8.67 -3.30 6.85
N GLY A 69 7.83 -2.29 6.60
CA GLY A 69 6.40 -2.47 6.32
C GLY A 69 5.57 -2.81 7.56
N GLU A 70 6.16 -2.84 8.75
CA GLU A 70 5.45 -3.12 9.99
C GLU A 70 4.30 -2.13 10.25
N GLY A 71 3.16 -2.66 10.72
CA GLY A 71 1.92 -1.90 10.92
C GLY A 71 1.17 -1.51 9.64
N LEU A 72 1.69 -1.81 8.44
CA LEU A 72 1.00 -1.47 7.18
C LEU A 72 -0.32 -2.25 7.00
N HIS A 73 -0.37 -3.51 7.43
CA HIS A 73 -1.58 -4.34 7.37
C HIS A 73 -2.71 -3.70 8.19
N GLU A 74 -2.38 -3.29 9.42
CA GLU A 74 -3.33 -2.62 10.31
C GLU A 74 -3.83 -1.29 9.72
N LYS A 75 -2.92 -0.47 9.21
CA LYS A 75 -3.26 0.81 8.56
C LYS A 75 -4.17 0.61 7.36
N THR A 76 -3.92 -0.42 6.55
CA THR A 76 -4.75 -0.79 5.39
C THR A 76 -6.19 -1.04 5.81
N VAL A 77 -6.40 -1.90 6.82
CA VAL A 77 -7.74 -2.23 7.31
C VAL A 77 -8.43 -1.03 7.97
N LYS A 78 -7.71 -0.29 8.82
CA LYS A 78 -8.23 0.95 9.44
C LYS A 78 -8.66 1.98 8.40
N ARG A 79 -7.89 2.15 7.34
CA ARG A 79 -8.25 3.05 6.23
C ARG A 79 -9.54 2.62 5.57
N PHE A 80 -9.71 1.32 5.29
CA PHE A 80 -10.95 0.85 4.67
C PHE A 80 -12.16 1.05 5.58
N ILE A 81 -12.03 0.78 6.89
CA ILE A 81 -13.06 1.11 7.89
C ILE A 81 -13.42 2.60 7.80
N GLY A 82 -12.41 3.47 7.77
CA GLY A 82 -12.56 4.91 7.60
C GLY A 82 -13.33 5.30 6.33
N MET A 83 -13.00 4.68 5.19
CA MET A 83 -13.69 4.92 3.91
C MET A 83 -15.17 4.55 3.98
N LEU A 84 -15.51 3.46 4.68
CA LEU A 84 -16.90 3.01 4.84
C LEU A 84 -17.79 3.95 5.67
N HIS A 85 -17.26 5.05 6.20
CA HIS A 85 -18.11 6.11 6.80
C HIS A 85 -18.87 6.93 5.75
N ASP A 86 -18.30 7.10 4.55
CA ASP A 86 -18.88 7.83 3.42
C ASP A 86 -19.01 6.89 2.20
N THR A 87 -19.57 5.70 2.41
CA THR A 87 -19.58 4.60 1.42
C THR A 87 -20.16 5.03 0.07
N GLU A 88 -21.23 5.82 0.09
CA GLU A 88 -21.94 6.31 -1.09
C GLU A 88 -21.09 7.22 -1.99
N LYS A 89 -20.03 7.83 -1.45
CA LYS A 89 -19.11 8.69 -2.20
C LYS A 89 -17.96 7.92 -2.85
N ILE A 90 -17.80 6.63 -2.53
CA ILE A 90 -16.71 5.82 -3.05
C ILE A 90 -17.02 5.37 -4.48
N GLU A 91 -16.07 5.55 -5.39
CA GLU A 91 -16.16 4.96 -6.73
C GLU A 91 -16.26 3.42 -6.63
N SER A 92 -17.26 2.83 -7.29
CA SER A 92 -17.51 1.37 -7.27
C SER A 92 -16.25 0.53 -7.56
N LYS A 93 -15.43 0.94 -8.54
CA LYS A 93 -14.16 0.26 -8.86
C LYS A 93 -13.17 0.27 -7.70
N LEU A 94 -13.08 1.38 -6.98
CA LEU A 94 -12.23 1.51 -5.80
C LEU A 94 -12.80 0.67 -4.64
N LEU A 95 -14.10 0.73 -4.40
CA LEU A 95 -14.77 -0.05 -3.36
C LEU A 95 -14.52 -1.56 -3.51
N VAL A 96 -14.70 -2.09 -4.73
CA VAL A 96 -14.42 -3.50 -5.03
C VAL A 96 -12.95 -3.86 -4.82
N LYS A 97 -12.02 -2.96 -5.17
CA LYS A 97 -10.59 -3.17 -4.89
C LYS A 97 -10.31 -3.24 -3.39
N GLN A 98 -10.95 -2.40 -2.57
CA GLN A 98 -10.79 -2.42 -1.12
C GLN A 98 -11.39 -3.68 -0.48
N LEU A 99 -12.54 -4.16 -0.97
CA LEU A 99 -13.11 -5.45 -0.56
C LEU A 99 -12.13 -6.60 -0.82
N LYS A 100 -11.60 -6.69 -2.04
CA LYS A 100 -10.60 -7.71 -2.42
C LYS A 100 -9.33 -7.60 -1.60
N LEU A 101 -8.83 -6.38 -1.38
CA LEU A 101 -7.67 -6.15 -0.54
C LEU A 101 -7.91 -6.63 0.89
N SER A 102 -9.09 -6.36 1.45
CA SER A 102 -9.47 -6.80 2.80
C SER A 102 -9.59 -8.32 2.90
N ILE A 103 -10.08 -8.99 1.86
CA ILE A 103 -10.08 -10.46 1.78
C ILE A 103 -8.64 -11.00 1.84
N ASN A 104 -7.74 -10.43 1.03
CA ASN A 104 -6.33 -10.82 1.04
C ASN A 104 -5.68 -10.56 2.41
N MET A 105 -5.95 -9.40 3.02
CA MET A 105 -5.47 -9.10 4.37
C MET A 105 -5.96 -10.11 5.39
N ALA A 106 -7.25 -10.50 5.31
CA ALA A 106 -7.83 -11.48 6.22
C ALA A 106 -7.26 -12.89 6.00
N ASN A 107 -6.93 -13.26 4.76
CA ASN A 107 -6.39 -14.58 4.43
C ASN A 107 -4.92 -14.71 4.83
N ASP A 108 -4.09 -13.76 4.41
CA ASP A 108 -2.63 -13.89 4.45
C ASP A 108 -1.98 -13.20 5.67
N TYR A 109 -2.69 -12.26 6.29
CA TYR A 109 -2.13 -11.37 7.32
C TYR A 109 -3.03 -11.24 8.55
N TRP A 110 -3.82 -12.26 8.86
CA TRP A 110 -4.76 -12.25 10.00
C TRP A 110 -4.07 -11.90 11.32
N ASP A 111 -2.99 -12.60 11.64
CA ASP A 111 -2.26 -12.48 12.91
C ASP A 111 -1.41 -11.20 13.02
N LYS A 112 -1.27 -10.46 11.91
CA LYS A 112 -0.57 -9.17 11.88
C LYS A 112 -1.46 -8.00 12.28
N ILE A 113 -2.76 -8.24 12.50
CA ILE A 113 -3.75 -7.20 12.78
C ILE A 113 -4.51 -7.58 14.07
N PRO A 114 -4.60 -6.66 15.06
CA PRO A 114 -5.36 -6.91 16.28
C PRO A 114 -6.81 -7.35 16.02
N LEU A 115 -7.29 -8.36 16.76
CA LEU A 115 -8.65 -8.91 16.65
C LEU A 115 -9.73 -7.83 16.73
N LYS A 116 -9.54 -6.82 17.59
CA LYS A 116 -10.46 -5.68 17.74
C LYS A 116 -10.70 -4.96 16.42
N ILE A 117 -9.66 -4.80 15.60
CA ILE A 117 -9.75 -4.10 14.32
C ILE A 117 -10.51 -4.93 13.28
N TRP A 118 -10.30 -6.26 13.28
CA TRP A 118 -11.11 -7.17 12.47
C TRP A 118 -12.59 -7.14 12.88
N GLY A 119 -12.86 -7.11 14.18
CA GLY A 119 -14.21 -6.91 14.71
C GLY A 119 -14.84 -5.60 14.23
N SER A 120 -14.11 -4.48 14.32
CA SER A 120 -14.57 -3.19 13.81
C SER A 120 -14.85 -3.20 12.31
N LEU A 121 -13.99 -3.84 11.50
CA LEU A 121 -14.25 -4.00 10.06
C LEU A 121 -15.52 -4.81 9.82
N TYR A 122 -15.67 -5.94 10.50
CA TYR A 122 -16.83 -6.81 10.32
C TYR A 122 -18.13 -6.08 10.63
N GLN A 123 -18.20 -5.39 11.77
CA GLN A 123 -19.37 -4.60 12.14
C GLN A 123 -19.66 -3.51 11.11
N LYS A 124 -18.63 -2.75 10.70
CA LYS A 124 -18.81 -1.67 9.73
C LYS A 124 -19.29 -2.17 8.36
N VAL A 125 -18.80 -3.32 7.91
CA VAL A 125 -19.23 -3.96 6.66
C VAL A 125 -20.70 -4.42 6.75
N LEU A 126 -21.14 -4.93 7.91
CA LEU A 126 -22.54 -5.32 8.11
C LEU A 126 -23.47 -4.10 8.13
N GLU A 127 -23.09 -3.04 8.82
CA GLU A 127 -23.82 -1.77 8.85
C GLU A 127 -23.99 -1.18 7.45
N GLN A 128 -22.92 -1.20 6.65
CA GLN A 128 -22.88 -0.56 5.33
C GLN A 128 -23.28 -1.49 4.17
N GLN A 129 -23.67 -2.73 4.44
CA GLN A 129 -23.82 -3.77 3.40
C GLN A 129 -24.80 -3.38 2.28
N TYR A 130 -25.89 -2.68 2.61
CA TYR A 130 -26.88 -2.25 1.63
C TYR A 130 -26.34 -1.13 0.73
N ILE A 131 -25.62 -0.17 1.32
CA ILE A 131 -25.01 0.95 0.58
C ILE A 131 -23.87 0.42 -0.32
N ILE A 132 -23.06 -0.53 0.18
CA ILE A 132 -22.03 -1.19 -0.62
C ILE A 132 -22.65 -1.87 -1.85
N LYS A 133 -23.74 -2.63 -1.66
CA LYS A 133 -24.45 -3.29 -2.77
C LYS A 133 -25.00 -2.27 -3.77
N ASP A 134 -25.62 -1.20 -3.28
CA ASP A 134 -26.16 -0.12 -4.11
C ASP A 134 -25.06 0.57 -4.95
N VAL A 135 -23.93 0.93 -4.36
CA VAL A 135 -22.78 1.53 -5.08
C VAL A 135 -22.25 0.59 -6.16
N ILE A 136 -22.17 -0.72 -5.89
CA ILE A 136 -21.73 -1.72 -6.88
C ILE A 136 -22.73 -1.79 -8.04
N LEU A 137 -24.02 -1.86 -7.76
CA LEU A 137 -25.08 -1.98 -8.77
C LEU A 137 -25.21 -0.71 -9.64
N LYS A 138 -25.05 0.49 -9.04
CA LYS A 138 -25.11 1.78 -9.73
C LYS A 138 -24.04 1.94 -10.83
N ALA A 139 -22.94 1.20 -10.75
CA ALA A 139 -21.87 1.26 -11.76
C ALA A 139 -22.26 0.65 -13.12
N LYS A 140 -23.46 0.05 -13.26
CA LYS A 140 -24.01 -0.49 -14.52
C LYS A 140 -23.03 -1.40 -15.29
N LYS A 141 -22.24 -2.17 -14.55
CA LYS A 141 -21.25 -3.10 -15.11
C LYS A 141 -21.96 -4.30 -15.73
N LYS A 142 -21.42 -4.88 -16.81
CA LYS A 142 -22.03 -6.03 -17.51
C LYS A 142 -22.17 -7.30 -16.64
N LYS A 143 -21.34 -7.45 -15.61
CA LYS A 143 -21.31 -8.61 -14.69
C LYS A 143 -21.06 -8.16 -13.25
N PRO A 144 -22.04 -7.56 -12.56
CA PRO A 144 -21.89 -7.05 -11.20
C PRO A 144 -21.84 -8.18 -10.15
N GLU A 145 -22.25 -9.40 -10.50
CA GLU A 145 -22.37 -10.53 -9.57
C GLU A 145 -21.04 -10.87 -8.91
N LYS A 146 -19.94 -10.86 -9.69
CA LYS A 146 -18.58 -11.10 -9.17
C LYS A 146 -18.12 -10.02 -8.19
N ASP A 147 -18.57 -8.79 -8.40
CA ASP A 147 -18.21 -7.66 -7.55
C ASP A 147 -19.04 -7.69 -6.25
N LEU A 148 -20.32 -8.09 -6.32
CA LEU A 148 -21.18 -8.35 -5.16
C LEU A 148 -20.71 -9.56 -4.34
N GLU A 149 -20.22 -10.61 -5.01
CA GLU A 149 -19.67 -11.80 -4.36
C GLU A 149 -18.49 -11.45 -3.44
N CYS A 150 -17.69 -10.44 -3.78
CA CYS A 150 -16.59 -9.98 -2.93
C CYS A 150 -17.07 -9.55 -1.53
N LEU A 151 -18.25 -8.92 -1.43
CA LEU A 151 -18.82 -8.54 -0.14
C LEU A 151 -19.18 -9.76 0.70
N GLU A 152 -19.83 -10.75 0.09
CA GLU A 152 -20.26 -11.96 0.80
C GLU A 152 -19.07 -12.85 1.19
N ILE A 153 -18.04 -12.95 0.34
CA ILE A 153 -16.78 -13.62 0.68
C ILE A 153 -16.12 -12.97 1.89
N LEU A 154 -16.01 -11.63 1.91
CA LEU A 154 -15.40 -10.92 3.03
C LEU A 154 -16.19 -11.15 4.32
N LYS A 155 -17.52 -10.98 4.28
CA LYS A 155 -18.40 -11.23 5.44
C LYS A 155 -18.24 -12.64 5.98
N LYS A 156 -18.25 -13.66 5.10
CA LYS A 156 -18.08 -15.06 5.47
C LYS A 156 -16.72 -15.31 6.11
N CYS A 157 -15.64 -14.83 5.49
CA CYS A 157 -14.28 -14.98 6.00
C CYS A 157 -14.13 -14.37 7.40
N LEU A 158 -14.57 -13.12 7.56
CA LEU A 158 -14.51 -12.41 8.85
C LEU A 158 -15.35 -13.13 9.92
N LYS A 159 -16.58 -13.53 9.60
CA LYS A 159 -17.46 -14.25 10.53
C LYS A 159 -16.82 -15.54 11.03
N GLN A 160 -16.30 -16.37 10.12
CA GLN A 160 -15.69 -17.66 10.45
C GLN A 160 -14.42 -17.51 11.30
N LYS A 161 -13.54 -16.56 10.95
CA LYS A 161 -12.30 -16.36 11.69
C LYS A 161 -12.53 -15.72 13.05
N LEU A 162 -13.45 -14.77 13.16
CA LEU A 162 -13.83 -14.18 14.45
C LEU A 162 -14.46 -15.23 15.37
N SER A 163 -15.42 -16.04 14.88
CA SER A 163 -16.06 -17.07 15.71
C SER A 163 -15.08 -18.15 16.19
N SER A 164 -14.10 -18.53 15.35
CA SER A 164 -13.09 -19.53 15.72
C SER A 164 -12.17 -19.04 16.84
N ASN A 165 -11.84 -17.75 16.87
CA ASN A 165 -10.99 -17.18 17.92
C ASN A 165 -11.72 -17.02 19.26
N TYR A 166 -13.04 -16.79 19.25
CA TYR A 166 -13.83 -16.80 20.49
C TYR A 166 -13.85 -18.19 21.14
N ASN A 167 -13.92 -19.26 20.34
CA ASN A 167 -13.94 -20.64 20.83
C ASN A 167 -12.56 -21.15 21.28
N GLN A 168 -11.46 -20.46 20.94
CA GLN A 168 -10.10 -20.79 21.39
C GLN A 168 -9.70 -20.02 22.66
N ALA A 169 -10.45 -18.98 23.04
CA ALA A 169 -10.20 -18.14 24.21
C ALA A 169 -11.14 -18.44 25.40
N ALA A 170 -12.05 -19.42 25.23
CA ALA A 170 -12.96 -19.95 26.25
C ALA A 170 -12.52 -21.35 26.65
#